data_AF-A0A2E2ISA1-F1
#
_entry.id   AF-A0A2E2ISA1-F1
#
_cell.length_a   1.000
_cell.length_b   1.000
_cell.length_c   1.000
_cell.angle_alpha   90.00
_cell.angle_beta   90.00
_cell.angle_gamma   90.00
#
_symmetry.space_group_name_H-M   'P 1'
#
loop_
_entity.id
_entity.type
_entity.pdbx_description
1 polymer ?
#
loop_
_entity_poly.entity_id
_entity_poly.type
_entity_poly.pdbx_seq_one_letter_code
_entity_poly.pdbx_strand_id
1 'polypeptide(L)'
;GVHEGPQRIAKPGGGQAGTSQELFAGMILSNEPGYYKAGAFGIRIENLVLTVEQDIDGAEGRYLGFDCLTFVPIDRRLIEKSLLTETEIAWLDAYHAKVRDIVAPQLEGDDLAWLEAQTAPL
;
A
#
# COMPACT_ATOMS: atom_id res chain seq x y z
N GLY A 1 -9.06 17.15 -10.57
CA GLY A 1 -7.80 16.82 -9.85
C GLY A 1 -7.97 15.44 -9.23
N VAL A 2 -6.89 14.76 -8.86
CA VAL A 2 -6.95 13.43 -8.20
C VAL A 2 -6.91 13.50 -6.68
N HIS A 3 -6.64 14.68 -6.11
CA HIS A 3 -6.71 14.92 -4.66
C HIS A 3 -8.13 15.32 -4.28
N GLU A 4 -8.79 14.47 -3.50
CA GLU A 4 -10.15 14.67 -3.02
C GLU A 4 -10.17 14.58 -1.49
N GLY A 5 -10.78 15.58 -0.86
CA GLY A 5 -11.05 15.60 0.58
C GLY A 5 -12.54 15.35 0.86
N PRO A 6 -12.97 15.38 2.14
CA PRO A 6 -12.22 15.93 3.27
C PRO A 6 -11.27 14.94 3.98
N GLN A 7 -11.39 13.63 3.76
CA GLN A 7 -10.55 12.63 4.43
C GLN A 7 -9.09 12.68 3.97
N ARG A 8 -8.15 12.40 4.87
CA ARG A 8 -6.71 12.34 4.57
C ARG A 8 -5.91 11.68 5.68
N ILE A 9 -4.73 11.17 5.33
CA ILE A 9 -3.68 10.78 6.29
C ILE A 9 -2.60 11.86 6.27
N ALA A 10 -2.59 12.74 7.28
CA ALA A 10 -1.63 13.84 7.35
C ALA A 10 -1.39 14.31 8.79
N LYS A 11 -0.35 15.14 8.98
CA LYS A 11 -0.14 15.83 10.25
C LYS A 11 -1.36 16.71 10.57
N PRO A 12 -1.77 16.81 11.85
CA PRO A 12 -2.96 17.56 12.25
C PRO A 12 -2.87 19.08 12.00
N GLY A 13 -1.67 19.62 11.73
CA GLY A 13 -1.44 21.03 11.40
C GLY A 13 -0.98 21.24 9.95
N GLY A 14 -1.57 22.23 9.27
CA GLY A 14 -1.23 22.64 7.90
C GLY A 14 -2.32 23.53 7.29
N GLY A 15 -2.03 24.20 6.17
CA GLY A 15 -2.97 25.12 5.48
C GLY A 15 -4.09 24.44 4.68
N GLN A 16 -4.20 23.11 4.72
CA GLN A 16 -5.20 22.33 4.01
C GLN A 16 -6.22 21.77 4.99
N ALA A 17 -7.50 22.07 4.77
CA ALA A 17 -8.63 21.54 5.54
C ALA A 17 -8.71 20.00 5.46
N GLY A 18 -9.47 19.37 6.37
CA GLY A 18 -9.77 17.94 6.34
C GLY A 18 -9.10 17.08 7.42
N THR A 19 -8.20 17.62 8.24
CA THR A 19 -7.56 16.87 9.33
C THR A 19 -8.53 16.47 10.46
N SER A 20 -9.72 17.09 10.52
CA SER A 20 -10.78 16.76 11.48
C SER A 20 -11.78 15.73 10.96
N GLN A 21 -11.64 15.28 9.71
CA GLN A 21 -12.55 14.29 9.14
C GLN A 21 -12.20 12.90 9.65
N GLU A 22 -13.15 12.24 10.30
CA GLU A 22 -13.05 10.83 10.66
C GLU A 22 -13.04 9.94 9.42
N LEU A 23 -12.30 8.83 9.47
CA LEU A 23 -12.33 7.81 8.44
C LEU A 23 -13.56 6.92 8.61
N PHE A 24 -14.24 6.67 7.50
CA PHE A 24 -15.37 5.75 7.41
C PHE A 24 -15.13 4.69 6.34
N ALA A 25 -15.71 3.51 6.52
CA ALA A 25 -15.71 2.48 5.49
C ALA A 25 -16.23 3.03 4.14
N GLY A 26 -15.60 2.65 3.05
CA GLY A 26 -15.88 3.16 1.70
C GLY A 26 -15.00 4.34 1.27
N MET A 27 -14.26 4.97 2.20
CA MET A 27 -13.32 6.04 1.85
C MET A 27 -12.04 5.50 1.19
N ILE A 28 -11.63 6.12 0.09
CA ILE A 28 -10.35 5.84 -0.58
C ILE A 28 -9.33 6.92 -0.18
N LEU A 29 -8.11 6.47 0.13
CA LEU A 29 -6.97 7.32 0.48
C LEU A 29 -5.72 6.83 -0.25
N SER A 30 -4.71 7.71 -0.41
CA SER A 30 -3.35 7.30 -0.72
C SER A 30 -2.59 6.95 0.56
N ASN A 31 -1.78 5.88 0.51
CA ASN A 31 -0.75 5.57 1.50
C ASN A 31 0.60 5.70 0.81
N GLU A 32 1.29 6.82 1.05
CA GLU A 32 2.38 7.29 0.18
C GLU A 32 3.64 7.81 0.93
N PRO A 33 4.17 7.10 1.93
CA PRO A 33 5.38 7.53 2.63
C PRO A 33 6.56 7.67 1.66
N GLY A 34 7.43 8.64 1.93
CA GLY A 34 8.61 8.90 1.12
C GLY A 34 9.73 9.62 1.86
N TYR A 35 10.92 9.57 1.26
CA TYR A 35 12.13 10.23 1.73
C TYR A 35 12.89 10.82 0.55
N TYR A 36 13.43 12.03 0.73
CA TYR A 36 14.14 12.75 -0.31
C TYR A 36 15.46 13.31 0.24
N LYS A 37 16.56 12.94 -0.40
CA LYS A 37 17.90 13.47 -0.12
C LYS A 37 18.27 14.48 -1.20
N ALA A 38 18.27 15.76 -0.86
CA ALA A 38 18.57 16.86 -1.78
C ALA A 38 19.92 16.64 -2.51
N GLY A 39 19.92 16.88 -3.82
CA GLY A 39 21.10 16.68 -4.68
C GLY A 39 21.49 15.22 -4.91
N ALA A 40 20.69 14.24 -4.47
CA ALA A 40 20.95 12.82 -4.64
C ALA A 40 19.72 12.09 -5.21
N PHE A 41 18.86 11.54 -4.36
CA PHE A 41 17.75 10.66 -4.76
C PHE A 41 16.48 10.94 -3.96
N GLY A 42 15.37 10.39 -4.45
CA GLY A 42 14.07 10.39 -3.78
C GLY A 42 13.40 9.03 -3.89
N ILE A 43 12.64 8.67 -2.85
CA ILE A 43 11.90 7.42 -2.77
C ILE A 43 10.48 7.75 -2.28
N ARG A 44 9.47 7.19 -2.94
CA ARG A 44 8.08 7.16 -2.47
C ARG A 44 7.48 5.82 -2.89
N ILE A 45 6.78 5.17 -1.98
CA ILE A 45 6.00 3.96 -2.25
C ILE A 45 4.56 4.32 -1.99
N GLU A 46 3.71 4.22 -3.01
CA GLU A 46 2.35 4.74 -2.99
C GLU A 46 1.36 3.70 -3.50
N ASN A 47 0.37 3.39 -2.66
CA ASN A 47 -0.81 2.61 -3.04
C ASN A 47 -2.08 3.41 -2.70
N LEU A 48 -3.13 3.22 -3.51
CA LEU A 48 -4.49 3.54 -3.08
C LEU A 48 -5.01 2.45 -2.15
N VAL A 49 -5.62 2.87 -1.05
CA VAL A 49 -6.21 2.00 -0.04
C VAL A 49 -7.69 2.36 0.18
N LEU A 50 -8.51 1.34 0.37
CA LEU A 50 -9.92 1.45 0.73
C LEU A 50 -10.06 1.22 2.23
N THR A 51 -10.69 2.14 2.93
CA THR A 51 -11.12 1.93 4.32
C THR A 51 -12.25 0.91 4.32
N VAL A 52 -12.11 -0.18 5.06
CA VAL A 52 -13.11 -1.26 5.16
C VAL A 52 -13.41 -1.56 6.63
N GLU A 53 -14.58 -2.13 6.91
CA GLU A 53 -14.82 -2.75 8.21
C GLU A 53 -13.95 -4.01 8.31
N GLN A 54 -13.29 -4.19 9.46
CA GLN A 54 -12.37 -5.29 9.70
C GLN A 54 -12.82 -6.09 10.92
N ASP A 55 -13.10 -7.36 10.71
CA ASP A 55 -13.30 -8.31 11.81
C ASP A 55 -11.95 -8.70 12.40
N ILE A 56 -11.83 -8.56 13.73
CA ILE A 56 -10.65 -8.94 14.50
C ILE A 56 -11.12 -9.95 15.54
N ASP A 57 -10.61 -11.18 15.46
CA ASP A 57 -11.02 -12.26 16.36
C ASP A 57 -10.77 -11.88 17.83
N GLY A 58 -11.79 -12.09 18.66
CA GLY A 58 -11.78 -11.71 20.07
C GLY A 58 -11.87 -10.21 20.38
N ALA A 59 -11.96 -9.33 19.38
CA ALA A 59 -12.14 -7.89 19.62
C ALA A 59 -13.62 -7.52 19.80
N GLU A 60 -13.91 -6.70 20.81
CA GLU A 60 -15.24 -6.10 20.99
C GLU A 60 -15.32 -4.76 20.23
N GLY A 61 -16.37 -4.57 19.44
CA GLY A 61 -16.66 -3.33 18.73
C GLY A 61 -16.54 -3.42 17.21
N ARG A 62 -16.56 -2.26 16.55
CA ARG A 62 -16.37 -2.14 15.10
C ARG A 62 -15.00 -1.53 14.83
N TYR A 63 -14.19 -2.24 14.05
CA TYR A 63 -12.86 -1.80 13.68
C TYR A 63 -12.81 -1.52 12.19
N LEU A 64 -11.91 -0.62 11.82
CA LEU A 64 -11.62 -0.31 10.42
C LEU A 64 -10.24 -0.84 10.07
N GLY A 65 -10.08 -1.28 8.83
CA GLY A 65 -8.83 -1.68 8.23
C GLY A 65 -8.66 -1.04 6.86
N PHE A 66 -7.60 -1.45 6.16
CA PHE A 66 -7.32 -1.02 4.80
C PHE A 66 -7.20 -2.21 3.86
N ASP A 67 -7.98 -2.19 2.78
CA ASP A 67 -7.77 -3.04 1.62
C ASP A 67 -6.97 -2.31 0.54
N CYS A 68 -6.10 -3.02 -0.16
CA CYS A 68 -5.30 -2.43 -1.23
C CYS A 68 -6.07 -2.39 -2.55
N LEU A 69 -6.00 -1.27 -3.27
CA LEU A 69 -6.57 -1.10 -4.62
C LEU A 69 -5.48 -1.08 -5.71
N THR A 70 -4.22 -0.86 -5.34
CA THR A 70 -3.10 -0.81 -6.26
C THR A 70 -2.34 -2.14 -6.25
N PHE A 71 -2.30 -2.82 -7.40
CA PHE A 71 -1.61 -4.11 -7.56
C PHE A 71 -0.44 -4.00 -8.53
N VAL A 72 0.69 -3.50 -8.03
CA VAL A 72 1.94 -3.34 -8.77
C VAL A 72 3.10 -3.87 -7.91
N PRO A 73 4.06 -4.65 -8.45
CA PRO A 73 5.17 -5.15 -7.65
C PRO A 73 6.00 -4.00 -7.02
N ILE A 74 6.27 -4.12 -5.72
CA ILE A 74 7.30 -3.30 -5.05
C ILE A 74 8.67 -3.90 -5.36
N ASP A 75 9.63 -3.07 -5.80
CA ASP A 75 10.96 -3.53 -6.21
C ASP A 75 11.78 -4.07 -5.03
N ARG A 76 11.97 -5.39 -5.01
CA ARG A 76 12.68 -6.13 -3.96
C ARG A 76 14.17 -5.79 -3.89
N ARG A 77 14.77 -5.27 -4.97
CA ARG A 77 16.21 -4.93 -5.01
C ARG A 77 16.58 -3.77 -4.09
N LEU A 78 15.60 -2.97 -3.68
CA LEU A 78 15.77 -1.81 -2.81
C LEU A 78 15.39 -2.11 -1.34
N ILE A 79 15.15 -3.38 -1.01
CA ILE A 79 14.73 -3.79 0.33
C ILE A 79 15.91 -4.42 1.07
N GLU A 80 16.31 -3.79 2.17
CA GLU A 80 17.25 -4.39 3.13
C GLU A 80 16.47 -5.32 4.06
N LYS A 81 16.44 -6.63 3.73
CA LYS A 81 15.63 -7.64 4.43
C LYS A 81 15.93 -7.71 5.93
N SER A 82 17.16 -7.40 6.36
CA SER A 82 17.53 -7.42 7.78
C SER A 82 16.85 -6.35 8.64
N LEU A 83 16.25 -5.33 8.01
CA LEU A 83 15.47 -4.29 8.70
C LEU A 83 13.99 -4.65 8.85
N LEU A 84 13.53 -5.75 8.23
CA LEU A 84 12.14 -6.18 8.27
C LEU A 84 11.90 -7.22 9.35
N THR A 85 10.74 -7.14 9.98
CA THR A 85 10.18 -8.20 10.80
C THR A 85 9.64 -9.35 9.94
N GLU A 86 9.45 -10.51 10.55
CA GLU A 86 8.84 -11.67 9.87
C GLU A 86 7.43 -11.34 9.35
N THR A 87 6.66 -10.53 10.09
CA THR A 87 5.32 -10.10 9.69
C THR A 87 5.35 -9.17 8.46
N GLU A 88 6.33 -8.27 8.36
CA GLU A 88 6.48 -7.38 7.20
C GLU A 88 6.93 -8.15 5.95
N ILE A 89 7.80 -9.14 6.11
CA ILE A 89 8.18 -10.06 5.02
C ILE A 89 6.95 -10.83 4.54
N ALA A 90 6.22 -11.45 5.47
CA ALA A 90 5.00 -12.19 5.15
C ALA A 90 3.94 -11.31 4.47
N TRP A 91 3.80 -10.06 4.91
CA TRP A 91 2.90 -9.08 4.29
C TRP A 91 3.31 -8.79 2.85
N LEU A 92 4.60 -8.55 2.58
CA LEU A 92 5.05 -8.25 1.22
C LEU A 92 4.88 -9.46 0.28
N ASP A 93 5.22 -10.67 0.76
CA ASP A 93 5.06 -11.89 -0.01
C ASP A 93 3.58 -12.15 -0.34
N ALA A 94 2.68 -11.93 0.63
CA ALA A 94 1.24 -12.03 0.41
C ALA A 94 0.73 -10.96 -0.57
N TYR A 95 1.22 -9.72 -0.47
CA TYR A 95 0.91 -8.65 -1.41
C TYR A 95 1.35 -9.01 -2.83
N HIS A 96 2.59 -9.47 -3.02
CA HIS A 96 3.11 -9.89 -4.32
C HIS A 96 2.39 -11.12 -4.89
N ALA A 97 1.99 -12.08 -4.05
CA ALA A 97 1.13 -13.17 -4.47
C ALA A 97 -0.22 -12.65 -4.99
N LYS A 98 -0.85 -11.72 -4.28
CA LYS A 98 -2.11 -11.10 -4.72
C LYS A 98 -1.96 -10.32 -6.01
N VAL A 99 -0.83 -9.63 -6.21
CA VAL A 99 -0.49 -8.97 -7.47
C VAL A 99 -0.45 -9.98 -8.61
N ARG A 100 0.22 -11.13 -8.45
CA ARG A 100 0.21 -12.19 -9.47
C ARG A 100 -1.19 -12.69 -9.76
N ASP A 101 -1.96 -13.03 -8.73
CA ASP A 101 -3.29 -13.63 -8.90
C ASP A 101 -4.23 -12.73 -9.72
N ILE A 102 -4.11 -11.40 -9.55
CA ILE A 102 -4.94 -10.42 -10.26
C ILE A 102 -4.39 -10.12 -11.66
N VAL A 103 -3.08 -9.92 -11.78
CA VAL A 103 -2.48 -9.34 -13.00
C VAL A 103 -2.05 -10.43 -13.98
N ALA A 104 -1.51 -11.56 -13.51
CA ALA A 104 -0.98 -12.63 -14.38
C ALA A 104 -1.98 -13.17 -15.41
N PRO A 105 -3.28 -13.38 -15.10
CA PRO A 105 -4.26 -13.88 -16.09
C PRO A 105 -4.48 -12.93 -17.29
N GLN A 106 -3.99 -11.70 -17.21
CA GLN A 106 -4.14 -10.67 -18.24
C GLN A 106 -2.86 -10.48 -19.08
N LEU A 107 -1.79 -11.23 -18.76
CA LEU A 107 -0.47 -11.12 -19.39
C LEU A 107 -0.06 -12.44 -20.04
N GLU A 108 0.85 -12.36 -21.00
CA GLU A 108 1.47 -13.50 -21.65
C GLU A 108 2.94 -13.21 -22.00
N GLY A 109 3.70 -14.25 -22.35
CA GLY A 109 5.08 -14.12 -22.81
C GLY A 109 6.01 -13.42 -21.80
N ASP A 110 6.80 -12.48 -22.30
CA ASP A 110 7.85 -11.79 -21.53
C ASP A 110 7.29 -10.95 -20.37
N ASP A 111 6.11 -10.35 -20.54
CA ASP A 111 5.48 -9.53 -19.50
C ASP A 111 5.02 -10.37 -18.31
N LEU A 112 4.45 -11.56 -18.58
CA LEU A 112 4.08 -12.52 -17.54
C LEU A 112 5.33 -13.03 -16.82
N ALA A 113 6.37 -13.42 -17.56
CA ALA A 113 7.62 -13.90 -16.98
C ALA A 113 8.29 -12.83 -16.11
N TRP A 114 8.22 -11.56 -16.54
CA TRP A 114 8.69 -10.43 -15.75
C TRP A 114 7.90 -10.27 -14.45
N LEU A 115 6.56 -10.33 -14.51
CA LEU A 115 5.70 -10.19 -13.32
C LEU A 115 6.00 -11.29 -12.29
N GLU A 116 6.11 -12.54 -12.74
CA GLU A 116 6.45 -13.68 -11.88
C GLU A 116 7.80 -13.47 -11.19
N ALA A 117 8.81 -12.99 -11.92
CA ALA A 117 10.12 -12.70 -11.37
C ALA A 117 10.11 -11.54 -10.35
N GLN A 118 9.34 -10.46 -10.62
CA GLN A 118 9.28 -9.31 -9.72
C GLN A 118 8.51 -9.59 -8.43
N THR A 119 7.57 -10.51 -8.48
CA THR A 119 6.70 -10.87 -7.34
C THR A 119 7.20 -12.07 -6.53
N ALA A 120 8.33 -12.69 -6.89
CA ALA A 120 8.84 -13.83 -6.14
C ALA A 120 9.06 -13.46 -4.65
N PRO A 121 8.87 -14.40 -3.71
CA PRO A 121 9.06 -14.14 -2.28
C PRO A 121 10.43 -13.53 -1.94
N LEU A 122 10.50 -12.75 -0.85
CA LEU A 122 11.74 -12.17 -0.32
C LEU A 122 12.66 -13.17 0.38
#